data_AF-A0A0B6YUZ9-F1
#
_entry.id   AF-A0A0B6YUZ9-F1
#
_cell.length_a   1.000
_cell.length_b   1.000
_cell.length_c   1.000
_cell.angle_alpha   90.00
_cell.angle_beta   90.00
_cell.angle_gamma   90.00
#
_symmetry.space_group_name_H-M   'P 1'
#
loop_
_entity.id
_entity.type
_entity.pdbx_description
1 polymer ?
#
loop_
_entity_poly.entity_id
_entity_poly.type
_entity_poly.pdbx_seq_one_letter_code
_entity_poly.pdbx_strand_id
1 'polypeptide(L)'
;MMAGHNVADIVVMFKTLPTKEAVLALANKVSEELKSQEPSEEAVPPRKRTVQTTPRIVVTMLPNESGFEVTSGEAAVQCLITTIPPNLKKLEPELHLDGKMMNGRLAAIRHARWFEENGQHSSVKVLIRLLRDLRNRFDGMSPLTPWIIDLLAHFSVVNNPSRQPLPINQAFKRSIQMLAAGFFLPGSVGITDPCEQGTIRVHTIMTLEQQDQVCLTAQTLLRVLSHGGYKQILGMEGNASIATEMSVWEGVVVTPSDRAYEKPPEKKEGHDEEMDEELDGESS
;
A
#
# COMPACT_ATOMS: atom_id res chain seq x y z
N MET A 1 10.54 0.79 5.06
CA MET A 1 10.41 0.49 6.50
C MET A 1 10.15 1.78 7.26
N MET A 2 9.30 1.70 8.27
CA MET A 2 9.00 2.77 9.22
C MET A 2 9.54 2.37 10.60
N ALA A 3 9.84 3.32 11.47
CA ALA A 3 10.21 3.02 12.85
C ALA A 3 9.06 2.26 13.55
N GLY A 4 9.40 1.27 14.38
CA GLY A 4 8.42 0.42 15.05
C GLY A 4 7.75 -0.65 14.16
N HIS A 5 8.06 -0.69 12.87
CA HIS A 5 7.56 -1.73 11.94
C HIS A 5 8.73 -2.37 11.18
N ASN A 6 9.49 -3.20 11.89
CA ASN A 6 10.67 -3.89 11.39
C ASN A 6 10.30 -5.24 10.76
N VAL A 7 9.41 -5.17 9.76
CA VAL A 7 8.91 -6.32 8.99
C VAL A 7 9.39 -6.19 7.55
N ALA A 8 9.96 -7.27 7.01
CA ALA A 8 10.36 -7.38 5.62
C ALA A 8 9.60 -8.51 4.92
N ASP A 9 9.32 -8.34 3.63
CA ASP A 9 8.59 -9.33 2.83
C ASP A 9 9.55 -10.06 1.88
N ILE A 10 9.41 -11.38 1.80
CA ILE A 10 10.05 -12.23 0.80
C ILE A 10 8.97 -13.00 0.07
N VAL A 11 8.94 -12.91 -1.26
CA VAL A 11 8.03 -13.72 -2.07
C VAL A 11 8.71 -15.02 -2.48
N VAL A 12 8.13 -16.16 -2.08
CA VAL A 12 8.63 -17.49 -2.44
C VAL A 12 7.76 -18.08 -3.53
N MET A 13 8.37 -18.36 -4.70
CA MET A 13 7.65 -18.88 -5.86
C MET A 13 7.80 -20.40 -5.99
N PHE A 14 6.69 -21.11 -5.80
CA PHE A 14 6.63 -22.55 -5.99
C PHE A 14 6.62 -22.90 -7.48
N LYS A 15 7.35 -23.98 -7.81
CA LYS A 15 7.27 -24.61 -9.13
C LYS A 15 6.07 -25.56 -9.23
N THR A 16 5.59 -26.06 -8.09
CA THR A 16 4.44 -26.95 -7.95
C THR A 16 3.18 -26.16 -7.60
N LEU A 17 2.04 -26.85 -7.56
CA LEU A 17 0.81 -26.26 -7.06
C LEU A 17 0.95 -25.92 -5.56
N PRO A 18 0.53 -24.73 -5.12
CA PRO A 18 0.75 -24.27 -3.75
C PRO A 18 -0.39 -24.75 -2.84
N THR A 19 -0.20 -25.91 -2.21
CA THR A 19 -1.12 -26.40 -1.16
C THR A 19 -0.68 -25.91 0.22
N LYS A 20 -1.61 -25.95 1.18
CA LYS A 20 -1.34 -25.56 2.58
C LYS A 20 -0.28 -26.45 3.24
N GLU A 21 -0.32 -27.75 2.94
CA GLU A 21 0.64 -28.74 3.44
C GLU A 21 2.05 -28.44 2.91
N ALA A 22 2.17 -28.01 1.65
CA ALA A 22 3.46 -27.62 1.07
C ALA A 22 4.03 -26.35 1.75
N VAL A 23 3.17 -25.40 2.12
CA VAL A 23 3.59 -24.22 2.90
C VAL A 23 4.07 -24.64 4.30
N LEU A 24 3.31 -25.49 4.99
CA LEU A 24 3.67 -26.00 6.32
C LEU A 24 4.99 -26.79 6.29
N ALA A 25 5.18 -27.64 5.28
CA ALA A 25 6.42 -28.39 5.08
C ALA A 25 7.62 -27.45 4.87
N LEU A 26 7.45 -26.40 4.07
CA LEU A 26 8.49 -25.38 3.88
C LEU A 26 8.78 -24.62 5.18
N ALA A 27 7.75 -24.18 5.91
CA ALA A 27 7.91 -23.46 7.17
C ALA A 27 8.66 -24.30 8.22
N ASN A 28 8.31 -25.59 8.35
CA ASN A 28 9.00 -26.52 9.23
C ASN A 28 10.46 -26.70 8.82
N LYS A 29 10.72 -26.90 7.52
CA LYS A 29 12.09 -27.05 7.02
C LYS A 29 12.94 -25.79 7.27
N VAL A 30 12.37 -24.60 7.07
CA VAL A 30 13.04 -23.34 7.39
C VAL A 30 13.31 -23.23 8.90
N SER A 31 12.35 -23.61 9.75
CA SER A 31 12.55 -23.61 11.21
C SER A 31 13.68 -24.56 11.65
N GLU A 32 13.74 -25.76 11.08
CA GLU A 32 14.80 -26.73 11.37
C GLU A 32 16.18 -26.24 10.92
N GLU A 33 16.26 -25.67 9.72
CA GLU A 33 17.51 -25.15 9.16
C GLU A 33 18.04 -23.92 9.91
N LEU A 34 17.14 -23.06 10.40
CA LEU A 34 17.54 -21.92 11.23
C LEU A 34 18.04 -22.39 12.60
N LYS A 35 17.40 -23.41 13.20
CA LYS A 35 17.85 -24.00 14.47
C LYS A 35 19.18 -24.74 14.34
N SER A 36 19.46 -25.40 13.21
CA SER A 36 20.73 -26.11 13.00
C SER A 36 21.92 -25.16 12.81
N GLN A 37 21.67 -23.92 12.38
CA GLN A 37 22.68 -22.88 12.21
C GLN A 37 22.90 -22.03 13.46
N GLU A 38 22.06 -22.15 14.50
CA GLU A 38 22.32 -21.52 15.79
C GLU A 38 23.52 -22.21 16.45
N PRO A 39 24.59 -21.47 16.81
CA PRO A 39 25.74 -22.05 17.50
C PRO A 39 25.27 -22.66 18.83
N SER A 40 25.60 -23.92 19.08
CA SER A 40 25.23 -24.59 20.32
C SER A 40 25.77 -23.83 21.53
N GLU A 41 24.91 -23.54 22.53
CA GLU A 41 25.28 -22.90 23.79
C GLU A 41 26.44 -23.62 24.54
N GLU A 42 26.72 -24.88 24.18
CA GLU A 42 27.76 -25.71 24.78
C GLU A 42 29.20 -25.30 24.44
N ALA A 43 29.43 -24.42 23.46
CA ALA A 43 30.78 -23.98 23.08
C ALA A 43 31.32 -22.80 23.93
N VAL A 44 30.52 -22.22 24.84
CA VAL A 44 30.94 -21.07 25.66
C VAL A 44 31.47 -21.54 27.02
N PRO A 45 32.78 -21.39 27.32
CA PRO A 45 33.34 -21.80 28.61
C PRO A 45 32.73 -21.02 29.78
N PRO A 46 32.58 -21.65 30.96
CA PRO A 46 31.76 -21.15 32.08
C PRO A 46 32.21 -19.83 32.73
N ARG A 47 33.31 -19.22 32.27
CA ARG A 47 33.90 -18.00 32.87
C ARG A 47 33.50 -16.69 32.19
N LYS A 48 32.73 -16.71 31.10
CA LYS A 48 32.20 -15.50 30.44
C LYS A 48 30.70 -15.61 30.15
N ARG A 49 29.90 -15.99 31.15
CA ARG A 49 28.44 -15.82 31.12
C ARG A 49 28.08 -14.34 31.30
N THR A 50 28.41 -13.51 30.32
CA THR A 50 27.49 -12.42 29.97
C THR A 50 26.32 -13.09 29.30
N VAL A 51 25.11 -12.91 29.83
CA VAL A 51 23.85 -13.38 29.24
C VAL A 51 23.70 -12.69 27.89
N GLN A 52 24.34 -13.23 26.84
CA GLN A 52 23.98 -12.93 25.47
C GLN A 52 22.75 -13.77 25.20
N THR A 53 21.59 -13.21 25.50
CA THR A 53 20.29 -13.70 25.03
C THR A 53 20.33 -13.61 23.51
N THR A 54 20.72 -14.70 22.84
CA THR A 54 20.48 -14.85 21.41
C THR A 54 18.98 -14.77 21.20
N PRO A 55 18.48 -13.88 20.32
CA PRO A 55 17.05 -13.73 20.12
C PRO A 55 16.49 -15.01 19.52
N ARG A 56 15.67 -15.73 20.30
CA ARG A 56 15.03 -16.98 19.91
C ARG A 56 14.28 -16.78 18.58
N ILE A 57 14.68 -17.54 17.57
CA ILE A 57 14.01 -17.53 16.27
C ILE A 57 12.71 -18.34 16.39
N VAL A 58 11.60 -17.72 15.99
CA VAL A 58 10.27 -18.34 15.98
C VAL A 58 9.71 -18.29 14.57
N VAL A 59 9.20 -19.43 14.09
CA VAL A 59 8.49 -19.50 12.81
C VAL A 59 7.01 -19.70 13.10
N THR A 60 6.18 -18.81 12.57
CA THR A 60 4.73 -18.79 12.80
C THR A 60 4.00 -18.76 11.46
N MET A 61 2.90 -19.50 11.32
CA MET A 61 2.10 -19.45 10.09
C MET A 61 1.35 -18.12 9.98
N LEU A 62 1.30 -17.56 8.78
CA LEU A 62 0.47 -16.39 8.50
C LEU A 62 -1.02 -16.77 8.53
N PRO A 63 -1.93 -15.79 8.73
CA PRO A 63 -3.37 -16.03 8.60
C PRO A 63 -3.72 -16.73 7.28
N ASN A 64 -4.69 -17.62 7.35
CA ASN A 64 -5.18 -18.45 6.24
C ASN A 64 -4.12 -19.40 5.63
N GLU A 65 -3.03 -19.68 6.36
CA GLU A 65 -1.94 -20.59 5.95
C GLU A 65 -1.31 -20.19 4.60
N SER A 66 -1.44 -18.92 4.25
CA SER A 66 -0.99 -18.39 2.97
C SER A 66 0.52 -18.18 2.91
N GLY A 67 1.23 -18.41 4.00
CA GLY A 67 2.67 -18.26 4.13
C GLY A 67 3.09 -18.42 5.57
N PHE A 68 4.30 -17.97 5.90
CA PHE A 68 4.81 -18.02 7.26
C PHE A 68 5.67 -16.80 7.54
N GLU A 69 5.83 -16.48 8.82
CA GLU A 69 6.65 -15.40 9.33
C GLU A 69 7.78 -15.98 10.17
N VAL A 70 8.99 -15.46 9.97
CA VAL A 70 10.17 -15.77 10.78
C VAL A 70 10.47 -14.54 11.65
N THR A 71 10.31 -14.68 12.95
CA THR A 71 10.53 -13.60 13.93
C THR A 71 11.82 -13.85 14.69
N SER A 72 12.64 -12.80 14.85
CA SER A 72 13.83 -12.79 15.71
C SER A 72 13.92 -11.46 16.45
N GLY A 73 13.70 -11.49 17.76
CA GLY A 73 13.66 -10.28 18.59
C GLY A 73 12.57 -9.31 18.13
N GLU A 74 12.96 -8.10 17.72
CA GLU A 74 12.07 -7.05 17.23
C GLU A 74 11.92 -7.06 15.70
N ALA A 75 12.51 -8.02 14.98
CA ALA A 75 12.46 -8.12 13.53
C ALA A 75 11.60 -9.30 13.09
N ALA A 76 10.87 -9.14 11.98
CA ALA A 76 10.13 -10.22 11.34
C ALA A 76 10.34 -10.24 9.83
N VAL A 77 10.34 -11.43 9.24
CA VAL A 77 10.37 -11.65 7.80
C VAL A 77 9.15 -12.47 7.40
N GLN A 78 8.28 -11.89 6.57
CA GLN A 78 7.11 -12.57 6.04
C GLN A 78 7.44 -13.26 4.72
N CYS A 79 7.35 -14.58 4.71
CA CYS A 79 7.49 -15.41 3.53
C CYS A 79 6.11 -15.58 2.87
N LEU A 80 5.89 -14.81 1.81
CA LEU A 80 4.66 -14.76 1.03
C LEU A 80 4.71 -15.77 -0.11
N ILE A 81 3.85 -16.78 -0.09
CA ILE A 81 3.90 -17.88 -1.07
C ILE A 81 3.16 -17.53 -2.35
N THR A 82 3.76 -17.80 -3.50
CA THR A 82 3.06 -17.76 -4.80
C THR A 82 3.53 -18.92 -5.66
N THR A 83 3.03 -19.00 -6.89
CA THR A 83 3.42 -20.03 -7.85
C THR A 83 3.67 -19.41 -9.22
N ILE A 84 4.32 -20.16 -10.11
CA ILE A 84 4.49 -19.78 -11.52
C ILE A 84 3.13 -19.58 -12.24
N PRO A 85 3.04 -18.67 -13.22
CA PRO A 85 1.79 -18.37 -13.94
C PRO A 85 1.05 -19.57 -14.56
N PRO A 86 1.71 -20.60 -15.10
CA PRO A 86 1.01 -21.78 -15.62
C PRO A 86 0.19 -22.54 -14.56
N ASN A 87 0.61 -22.51 -13.29
CA ASN A 87 -0.09 -23.19 -12.21
C ASN A 87 -1.33 -22.41 -11.74
N LEU A 88 -1.35 -21.08 -11.91
CA LEU A 88 -2.51 -20.25 -11.54
C LEU A 88 -3.79 -20.64 -12.30
N LYS A 89 -3.63 -21.17 -13.52
CA LYS A 89 -4.76 -21.66 -14.35
C LYS A 89 -5.28 -23.04 -13.93
N LYS A 90 -4.59 -23.71 -13.00
CA LYS A 90 -4.85 -25.08 -12.55
C LYS A 90 -5.21 -25.13 -11.06
N LEU A 91 -5.55 -23.97 -10.47
CA LEU A 91 -5.88 -23.90 -9.05
C LEU A 91 -7.28 -24.46 -8.81
N GLU A 92 -7.34 -25.41 -7.89
CA GLU A 92 -8.56 -25.91 -7.27
C GLU A 92 -8.80 -25.16 -5.94
N PRO A 93 -9.94 -24.47 -5.75
CA PRO A 93 -10.19 -23.60 -4.59
C PRO A 93 -10.09 -24.27 -3.21
N GLU A 94 -10.39 -25.57 -3.11
CA GLU A 94 -10.36 -26.30 -1.84
C GLU A 94 -8.98 -26.85 -1.48
N LEU A 95 -8.10 -27.03 -2.47
CA LEU A 95 -6.78 -27.66 -2.29
C LEU A 95 -5.63 -26.66 -2.27
N HIS A 96 -5.80 -25.50 -2.92
CA HIS A 96 -4.70 -24.56 -3.15
C HIS A 96 -4.95 -23.21 -2.49
N LEU A 97 -3.87 -22.45 -2.35
CA LEU A 97 -3.95 -21.06 -1.92
C LEU A 97 -4.80 -20.21 -2.89
N ASP A 98 -5.41 -19.16 -2.35
CA ASP A 98 -6.24 -18.24 -3.12
C ASP A 98 -5.47 -17.58 -4.28
N GLY A 99 -6.03 -17.68 -5.49
CA GLY A 99 -5.44 -17.16 -6.71
C GLY A 99 -5.30 -15.64 -6.72
N LYS A 100 -6.25 -14.92 -6.10
CA LYS A 100 -6.19 -13.44 -6.03
C LYS A 100 -5.03 -12.98 -5.15
N MET A 101 -4.85 -13.61 -3.99
CA MET A 101 -3.71 -13.39 -3.09
C MET A 101 -2.37 -13.65 -3.79
N MET A 102 -2.26 -14.77 -4.51
CA MET A 102 -1.02 -15.12 -5.23
C MET A 102 -0.70 -14.17 -6.37
N ASN A 103 -1.71 -13.67 -7.09
CA ASN A 103 -1.53 -12.61 -8.09
C ASN A 103 -1.01 -11.31 -7.45
N GLY A 104 -1.51 -10.93 -6.28
CA GLY A 104 -1.00 -9.79 -5.51
C GLY A 104 0.48 -9.93 -5.14
N ARG A 105 0.92 -11.15 -4.79
CA ARG A 105 2.33 -11.46 -4.49
C ARG A 105 3.22 -11.42 -5.73
N LEU A 106 2.71 -11.88 -6.88
CA LEU A 106 3.41 -11.71 -8.16
C LEU A 106 3.53 -10.23 -8.56
N ALA A 107 2.51 -9.42 -8.26
CA ALA A 107 2.58 -7.97 -8.46
C ALA A 107 3.66 -7.34 -7.57
N ALA A 108 3.77 -7.75 -6.30
CA ALA A 108 4.84 -7.29 -5.41
C ALA A 108 6.25 -7.54 -5.96
N ILE A 109 6.49 -8.67 -6.64
CA ILE A 109 7.77 -8.94 -7.33
C ILE A 109 8.01 -7.90 -8.44
N ARG A 110 6.98 -7.62 -9.27
CA ARG A 110 7.09 -6.61 -10.34
C ARG A 110 7.34 -5.22 -9.77
N HIS A 111 6.61 -4.85 -8.72
CA HIS A 111 6.77 -3.57 -8.03
C HIS A 111 8.19 -3.42 -7.46
N ALA A 112 8.72 -4.47 -6.80
CA ALA A 112 10.06 -4.46 -6.26
C ALA A 112 11.12 -4.25 -7.35
N ARG A 113 11.00 -4.95 -8.48
CA ARG A 113 11.89 -4.77 -9.63
C ARG A 113 11.79 -3.38 -10.24
N TRP A 114 10.57 -2.88 -10.46
CA TRP A 114 10.36 -1.52 -10.96
C TRP A 114 10.98 -0.49 -10.01
N PHE A 115 10.80 -0.68 -8.70
CA PHE A 115 11.34 0.22 -7.69
C PHE A 115 12.87 0.19 -7.63
N GLU A 116 13.46 -0.98 -7.83
CA GLU A 116 14.91 -1.13 -7.94
C GLU A 116 15.48 -0.32 -9.11
N GLU A 117 14.78 -0.29 -10.23
CA GLU A 117 15.21 0.41 -11.45
C GLU A 117 14.89 1.91 -11.41
N ASN A 118 13.78 2.33 -10.78
CA ASN A 118 13.23 3.70 -10.89
C ASN A 118 13.20 4.48 -9.56
N GLY A 119 13.12 3.80 -8.42
CA GLY A 119 12.87 4.38 -7.09
C GLY A 119 14.13 4.70 -6.27
N GLN A 120 15.33 4.64 -6.87
CA GLN A 120 16.58 4.66 -6.10
C GLN A 120 16.91 6.01 -5.45
N HIS A 121 16.40 7.11 -6.01
CA HIS A 121 16.71 8.45 -5.54
C HIS A 121 16.30 8.65 -4.08
N SER A 122 17.18 9.26 -3.27
CA SER A 122 16.97 9.42 -1.83
C SER A 122 15.69 10.19 -1.50
N SER A 123 15.40 11.30 -2.21
CA SER A 123 14.16 12.06 -2.04
C SER A 123 12.90 11.24 -2.27
N VAL A 124 12.91 10.27 -3.20
CA VAL A 124 11.76 9.38 -3.43
C VAL A 124 11.54 8.51 -2.19
N LYS A 125 12.60 7.85 -1.70
CA LYS A 125 12.54 7.00 -0.51
C LYS A 125 12.12 7.78 0.74
N VAL A 126 12.59 9.02 0.91
CA VAL A 126 12.19 9.90 2.03
C VAL A 126 10.72 10.29 1.89
N LEU A 127 10.28 10.73 0.70
CA LEU A 127 8.90 11.12 0.46
C LEU A 127 7.92 9.96 0.69
N ILE A 128 8.26 8.73 0.29
CA ILE A 128 7.47 7.54 0.57
C ILE A 128 7.23 7.38 2.07
N ARG A 129 8.27 7.53 2.90
CA ARG A 129 8.12 7.43 4.36
C ARG A 129 7.22 8.53 4.91
N LEU A 130 7.39 9.77 4.44
CA LEU A 130 6.55 10.89 4.85
C LEU A 130 5.09 10.69 4.45
N LEU A 131 4.82 10.15 3.25
CA LEU A 131 3.46 9.89 2.78
C LEU A 131 2.82 8.69 3.48
N ARG A 132 3.60 7.65 3.83
CA ARG A 132 3.11 6.54 4.66
C ARG A 132 2.75 7.01 6.07
N ASP A 133 3.57 7.86 6.66
CA ASP A 133 3.28 8.49 7.94
C ASP A 133 2.03 9.39 7.87
N LEU A 134 1.94 10.23 6.83
CA LEU A 134 0.76 11.06 6.56
C LEU A 134 -0.50 10.21 6.45
N ARG A 135 -0.44 9.11 5.68
CA ARG A 135 -1.54 8.14 5.54
C ARG A 135 -1.97 7.55 6.87
N ASN A 136 -1.03 7.22 7.75
CA ASN A 136 -1.34 6.61 9.04
C ASN A 136 -1.94 7.59 10.04
N ARG A 137 -1.64 8.89 9.91
CA ARG A 137 -2.17 9.94 10.78
C ARG A 137 -3.51 10.49 10.31
N PHE A 138 -3.75 10.56 9.01
CA PHE A 138 -4.98 11.09 8.44
C PHE A 138 -5.80 9.98 7.78
N ASP A 139 -6.88 9.56 8.43
CA ASP A 139 -7.76 8.47 7.95
C ASP A 139 -8.29 8.70 6.54
N GLY A 140 -8.47 9.96 6.13
CA GLY A 140 -8.87 10.33 4.77
C GLY A 140 -7.88 9.94 3.68
N MET A 141 -6.63 9.66 4.04
CA MET A 141 -5.58 9.16 3.15
C MET A 141 -5.44 7.63 3.18
N SER A 142 -6.18 6.93 4.05
CA SER A 142 -6.12 5.46 4.19
C SER A 142 -6.36 4.66 2.89
N PRO A 143 -7.15 5.13 1.90
CA PRO A 143 -7.34 4.39 0.65
C PRO A 143 -6.08 4.30 -0.23
N LEU A 144 -5.09 5.18 0.00
CA LEU A 144 -3.83 5.13 -0.73
C LEU A 144 -3.07 3.85 -0.38
N THR A 145 -2.98 2.92 -1.32
CA THR A 145 -2.22 1.67 -1.11
C THR A 145 -0.72 1.97 -1.05
N PRO A 146 0.12 1.09 -0.46
CA PRO A 146 1.57 1.25 -0.47
C PRO A 146 2.14 1.49 -1.87
N TRP A 147 1.61 0.80 -2.88
CA TRP A 147 2.03 0.95 -4.27
C TRP A 147 1.63 2.30 -4.87
N ILE A 148 0.41 2.79 -4.59
CA ILE A 148 0.00 4.14 -5.00
C ILE A 148 0.93 5.20 -4.37
N ILE A 149 1.31 5.04 -3.11
CA ILE A 149 2.25 5.95 -2.43
C ILE A 149 3.63 5.91 -3.10
N ASP A 150 4.15 4.74 -3.41
CA ASP A 150 5.47 4.58 -4.05
C ASP A 150 5.50 5.29 -5.41
N LEU A 151 4.45 5.10 -6.23
CA LEU A 151 4.30 5.76 -7.52
C LEU A 151 4.05 7.26 -7.40
N LEU A 152 3.19 7.70 -6.47
CA LEU A 152 2.92 9.12 -6.23
C LEU A 152 4.18 9.86 -5.81
N ALA A 153 4.99 9.26 -4.93
CA ALA A 153 6.25 9.84 -4.48
C ALA A 153 7.25 9.93 -5.64
N HIS A 154 7.43 8.85 -6.40
CA HIS A 154 8.28 8.85 -7.59
C HIS A 154 7.84 9.92 -8.60
N PHE A 155 6.55 9.97 -8.93
CA PHE A 155 5.99 10.95 -9.87
C PHE A 155 6.19 12.38 -9.38
N SER A 156 5.95 12.64 -8.09
CA SER A 156 6.13 13.97 -7.48
C SER A 156 7.57 14.46 -7.58
N VAL A 157 8.55 13.57 -7.39
CA VAL A 157 9.98 13.93 -7.40
C VAL A 157 10.52 14.03 -8.83
N VAL A 158 10.25 13.04 -9.68
CA VAL A 158 10.98 12.82 -10.93
C VAL A 158 10.25 13.39 -12.15
N ASN A 159 8.92 13.29 -12.20
CA ASN A 159 8.17 13.71 -13.38
C ASN A 159 7.95 15.22 -13.39
N ASN A 160 8.96 16.00 -13.76
CA ASN A 160 8.86 17.46 -13.83
C ASN A 160 9.68 18.02 -15.02
N PRO A 161 9.39 19.26 -15.49
CA PRO A 161 10.04 19.81 -16.68
C PRO A 161 11.56 19.96 -16.57
N SER A 162 12.09 20.16 -15.36
CA SER A 162 13.54 20.33 -15.15
C SER A 162 14.32 19.02 -15.33
N ARG A 163 13.63 17.88 -15.32
CA ARG A 163 14.21 16.52 -15.32
C ARG A 163 15.25 16.29 -14.21
N GLN A 164 15.26 17.15 -13.20
CA GLN A 164 16.03 16.99 -11.98
C GLN A 164 15.10 16.60 -10.83
N PRO A 165 15.52 15.71 -9.92
CA PRO A 165 14.74 15.36 -8.75
C PRO A 165 14.40 16.60 -7.91
N LEU A 166 13.11 16.81 -7.63
CA LEU A 166 12.70 17.93 -6.79
C LEU A 166 13.25 17.78 -5.35
N PRO A 167 13.62 18.91 -4.70
CA PRO A 167 13.88 18.94 -3.27
C PRO A 167 12.68 18.41 -2.47
N ILE A 168 12.95 17.77 -1.32
CA ILE A 168 11.92 17.05 -0.55
C ILE A 168 10.73 17.94 -0.15
N ASN A 169 10.97 19.19 0.23
CA ASN A 169 9.92 20.15 0.58
C ASN A 169 9.00 20.47 -0.61
N GLN A 170 9.57 20.62 -1.81
CA GLN A 170 8.80 20.86 -3.03
C GLN A 170 8.03 19.61 -3.45
N ALA A 171 8.68 18.44 -3.40
CA ALA A 171 8.05 17.17 -3.76
C ALA A 171 6.89 16.81 -2.81
N PHE A 172 7.06 17.06 -1.51
CA PHE A 172 5.99 16.87 -0.52
C PHE A 172 4.80 17.79 -0.80
N LYS A 173 5.03 19.10 -0.94
CA LYS A 173 3.96 20.05 -1.30
C LYS A 173 3.28 19.66 -2.61
N ARG A 174 4.05 19.26 -3.62
CA ARG A 174 3.54 18.83 -4.92
C ARG A 174 2.64 17.60 -4.82
N SER A 175 3.00 16.59 -4.01
CA SER A 175 2.15 15.41 -3.83
C SER A 175 0.76 15.77 -3.29
N ILE A 176 0.70 16.67 -2.30
CA ILE A 176 -0.58 17.17 -1.75
C ILE A 176 -1.33 18.01 -2.80
N GLN A 177 -0.64 18.88 -3.54
CA GLN A 177 -1.24 19.69 -4.61
C GLN A 177 -1.88 18.84 -5.70
N MET A 178 -1.21 17.77 -6.15
CA MET A 178 -1.76 16.88 -7.18
C MET A 178 -3.02 16.18 -6.68
N LEU A 179 -2.98 15.62 -5.47
CA LEU A 179 -4.16 14.99 -4.86
C LEU A 179 -5.31 16.00 -4.71
N ALA A 180 -5.03 17.20 -4.22
CA ALA A 180 -6.03 18.26 -4.04
C ALA A 180 -6.63 18.77 -5.36
N ALA A 181 -5.86 18.73 -6.45
CA ALA A 181 -6.30 19.08 -7.80
C ALA A 181 -7.07 17.95 -8.50
N GLY A 182 -7.41 16.87 -7.78
CA GLY A 182 -8.21 15.78 -8.33
C GLY A 182 -7.42 14.79 -9.17
N PHE A 183 -6.11 14.64 -8.95
CA PHE A 183 -5.27 13.73 -9.75
C PHE A 183 -5.74 12.26 -9.70
N PHE A 184 -6.49 11.87 -8.66
CA PHE A 184 -7.10 10.55 -8.51
C PHE A 184 -8.63 10.57 -8.51
N LEU A 185 -9.25 11.61 -9.08
CA LEU A 185 -10.71 11.68 -9.29
C LEU A 185 -11.13 11.07 -10.64
N PRO A 186 -12.43 10.76 -10.82
CA PRO A 186 -12.98 10.34 -12.11
C PRO A 186 -12.66 11.34 -13.22
N GLY A 187 -12.35 10.84 -14.41
CA GLY A 187 -11.90 11.65 -15.55
C GLY A 187 -10.41 11.99 -15.57
N SER A 188 -9.69 11.84 -14.45
CA SER A 188 -8.24 12.01 -14.42
C SER A 188 -7.51 10.85 -15.09
N VAL A 189 -6.42 11.13 -15.81
CA VAL A 189 -5.48 10.10 -16.28
C VAL A 189 -4.73 9.44 -15.12
N GLY A 190 -4.56 10.14 -14.00
CA GLY A 190 -3.83 9.68 -12.82
C GLY A 190 -2.43 9.17 -13.15
N ILE A 191 -2.03 8.08 -12.49
CA ILE A 191 -0.80 7.35 -12.80
C ILE A 191 -1.17 6.02 -13.44
N THR A 192 -0.62 5.74 -14.62
CA THR A 192 -0.66 4.42 -15.23
C THR A 192 0.28 3.47 -14.48
N ASP A 193 -0.19 2.28 -14.14
CA ASP A 193 0.63 1.26 -13.49
C ASP A 193 1.73 0.78 -14.44
N PRO A 194 3.03 1.02 -14.11
CA PRO A 194 4.12 0.60 -14.97
C PRO A 194 4.39 -0.92 -14.91
N CYS A 195 3.76 -1.64 -13.97
CA CYS A 195 3.95 -3.07 -13.75
C CYS A 195 2.84 -3.94 -14.35
N GLU A 196 1.80 -3.33 -14.92
CA GLU A 196 0.67 -4.03 -15.53
C GLU A 196 0.63 -3.83 -17.06
N GLN A 197 0.02 -4.77 -17.76
CA GLN A 197 -0.19 -4.65 -19.21
C GLN A 197 -1.39 -3.76 -19.50
N GLY A 198 -1.22 -2.85 -20.47
CA GLY A 198 -2.25 -1.88 -20.85
C GLY A 198 -2.17 -0.58 -20.04
N THR A 199 -3.21 0.25 -20.15
CA THR A 199 -3.28 1.58 -19.51
C THR A 199 -4.11 1.55 -18.23
N ILE A 200 -3.70 0.70 -17.28
CA ILE A 200 -4.39 0.57 -15.99
C ILE A 200 -4.04 1.76 -15.09
N ARG A 201 -5.03 2.53 -14.66
CA ARG A 201 -4.84 3.66 -13.74
C ARG A 201 -4.85 3.15 -12.30
N VAL A 202 -3.79 3.41 -11.53
CA VAL A 202 -3.61 2.81 -10.19
C VAL A 202 -4.69 3.21 -9.17
N HIS A 203 -5.31 4.38 -9.34
CA HIS A 203 -6.32 4.88 -8.41
C HIS A 203 -7.69 4.23 -8.58
N THR A 204 -7.94 3.48 -9.66
CA THR A 204 -9.25 2.85 -9.89
C THR A 204 -9.51 1.65 -8.99
N ILE A 205 -8.54 1.23 -8.18
CA ILE A 205 -8.76 0.30 -7.07
C ILE A 205 -9.57 0.93 -5.93
N MET A 206 -9.58 2.26 -5.83
CA MET A 206 -10.37 3.00 -4.84
C MET A 206 -11.79 3.22 -5.35
N THR A 207 -12.77 3.11 -4.46
CA THR A 207 -14.16 3.49 -4.75
C THR A 207 -14.27 4.99 -5.03
N LEU A 208 -15.37 5.44 -5.65
CA LEU A 208 -15.61 6.86 -5.89
C LEU A 208 -15.65 7.68 -4.59
N GLU A 209 -16.25 7.12 -3.53
CA GLU A 209 -16.23 7.73 -2.20
C GLU A 209 -14.81 7.85 -1.63
N GLN A 210 -13.98 6.82 -1.80
CA GLN A 210 -12.58 6.85 -1.35
C GLN A 210 -11.74 7.88 -2.14
N GLN A 211 -11.99 8.02 -3.44
CA GLN A 211 -11.33 9.02 -4.29
C GLN A 211 -11.69 10.45 -3.83
N ASP A 212 -12.97 10.70 -3.54
CA ASP A 212 -13.43 11.97 -2.97
C ASP A 212 -12.80 12.23 -1.60
N GLN A 213 -12.79 11.24 -0.71
CA GLN A 213 -12.21 11.32 0.62
C GLN A 213 -10.71 11.70 0.58
N VAL A 214 -9.93 11.07 -0.31
CA VAL A 214 -8.50 11.42 -0.50
C VAL A 214 -8.37 12.87 -1.00
N CYS A 215 -9.20 13.27 -1.96
CA CYS A 215 -9.15 14.60 -2.56
C CYS A 215 -9.51 15.71 -1.56
N LEU A 216 -10.63 15.60 -0.85
CA LEU A 216 -11.06 16.61 0.13
C LEU A 216 -10.07 16.72 1.31
N THR A 217 -9.47 15.59 1.71
CA THR A 217 -8.43 15.58 2.76
C THR A 217 -7.20 16.31 2.26
N ALA A 218 -6.75 16.03 1.03
CA ALA A 218 -5.62 16.73 0.42
C ALA A 218 -5.88 18.24 0.24
N GLN A 219 -7.09 18.65 -0.16
CA GLN A 219 -7.47 20.05 -0.29
C GLN A 219 -7.41 20.81 1.04
N THR A 220 -7.86 20.17 2.12
CA THR A 220 -7.79 20.74 3.48
C THR A 220 -6.33 20.89 3.92
N LEU A 221 -5.55 19.81 3.81
CA LEU A 221 -4.13 19.82 4.18
C LEU A 221 -3.30 20.80 3.34
N LEU A 222 -3.64 21.00 2.06
CA LEU A 222 -2.96 21.99 1.22
C LEU A 222 -3.14 23.42 1.73
N ARG A 223 -4.36 23.76 2.19
CA ARG A 223 -4.65 25.08 2.76
C ARG A 223 -3.90 25.28 4.07
N VAL A 224 -3.95 24.29 4.97
CA VAL A 224 -3.14 24.28 6.21
C VAL A 224 -1.64 24.46 5.90
N LEU A 225 -1.11 23.71 4.93
CA LEU A 225 0.30 23.79 4.53
C LEU A 225 0.66 25.19 4.00
N SER A 226 -0.26 25.81 3.26
CA SER A 226 -0.07 27.15 2.68
C SER A 226 -0.05 28.25 3.74
N HIS A 227 -0.69 28.03 4.88
CA HIS A 227 -0.67 28.92 6.05
C HIS A 227 0.36 28.51 7.12
N GLY A 228 1.37 27.70 6.76
CA GLY A 228 2.49 27.38 7.65
C GLY A 228 2.25 26.22 8.62
N GLY A 229 1.12 25.51 8.54
CA GLY A 229 0.80 24.38 9.42
C GLY A 229 1.56 23.07 9.12
N TYR A 230 2.77 23.16 8.59
CA TYR A 230 3.56 21.98 8.21
C TYR A 230 3.93 21.11 9.42
N LYS A 231 4.11 21.71 10.60
CA LYS A 231 4.44 20.96 11.82
C LYS A 231 3.31 20.01 12.23
N GLN A 232 2.07 20.43 12.08
CA GLN A 232 0.89 19.64 12.37
C GLN A 232 0.69 18.57 11.30
N ILE A 233 0.87 18.95 10.03
CA ILE A 233 0.83 18.00 8.91
C ILE A 233 1.92 16.93 9.03
N LEU A 234 3.10 17.23 9.58
CA LEU A 234 4.20 16.29 9.78
C LEU A 234 4.17 15.59 11.15
N GLY A 235 3.14 15.83 11.98
CA GLY A 235 3.01 15.19 13.29
C GLY A 235 4.06 15.63 14.31
N MET A 236 4.69 16.79 14.11
CA MET A 236 5.63 17.40 15.05
C MET A 236 4.91 18.11 16.21
N GLU A 237 3.71 18.64 15.94
CA GLU A 237 2.85 19.34 16.90
C GLU A 237 1.38 18.96 16.63
N GLY A 238 0.52 19.06 17.64
CA GLY A 238 -0.94 18.87 17.46
C GLY A 238 -1.35 17.43 17.11
N ASN A 239 -2.53 17.29 16.49
CA ASN A 239 -3.12 16.01 16.11
C ASN A 239 -3.76 16.09 14.71
N ALA A 240 -4.37 15.00 14.25
CA ALA A 240 -4.95 14.90 12.92
C ALA A 240 -6.29 15.65 12.72
N SER A 241 -6.84 16.30 13.76
CA SER A 241 -8.15 16.96 13.68
C SER A 241 -8.17 18.15 12.72
N ILE A 242 -6.98 18.67 12.33
CA ILE A 242 -6.85 19.72 11.31
C ILE A 242 -7.43 19.35 9.93
N ALA A 243 -7.68 18.06 9.68
CA ALA A 243 -8.33 17.59 8.46
C ALA A 243 -9.86 17.55 8.55
N THR A 244 -10.44 17.60 9.75
CA THR A 244 -11.88 17.38 10.02
C THR A 244 -12.54 18.52 10.79
N GLU A 245 -11.76 19.38 11.44
CA GLU A 245 -12.24 20.50 12.25
C GLU A 245 -11.72 21.83 11.70
N MET A 246 -12.47 22.91 11.96
CA MET A 246 -12.01 24.26 11.67
C MET A 246 -10.76 24.58 12.48
N SER A 247 -9.77 25.18 11.82
CA SER A 247 -8.51 25.59 12.45
C SER A 247 -8.14 27.02 12.05
N VAL A 248 -7.33 27.69 12.89
CA VAL A 248 -6.88 29.07 12.66
C VAL A 248 -5.36 29.10 12.52
N TRP A 249 -4.87 29.69 11.44
CA TRP A 249 -3.46 29.78 11.10
C TRP A 249 -3.10 31.22 10.76
N GLU A 250 -2.30 31.88 11.60
CA GLU A 250 -1.90 33.28 11.39
C GLU A 250 -3.11 34.21 11.12
N GLY A 251 -4.22 34.00 11.85
CA GLY A 251 -5.46 34.75 11.69
C GLY A 251 -6.39 34.30 10.55
N VAL A 252 -5.99 33.30 9.75
CA VAL A 252 -6.81 32.74 8.67
C VAL A 252 -7.55 31.49 9.16
N VAL A 253 -8.88 31.48 9.00
CA VAL A 253 -9.70 30.31 9.29
C VAL A 253 -9.66 29.34 8.11
N VAL A 254 -9.29 28.09 8.37
CA VAL A 254 -9.33 27.00 7.40
C VAL A 254 -10.48 26.07 7.78
N THR A 255 -11.53 26.05 6.95
CA THR A 255 -12.66 25.12 7.07
C THR A 255 -12.40 23.85 6.27
N PRO A 256 -12.45 22.65 6.85
CA PRO A 256 -12.33 21.39 6.10
C PRO A 256 -13.22 21.34 4.86
N SER A 257 -12.72 20.71 3.79
CA SER A 257 -13.52 20.49 2.57
C SER A 257 -14.63 19.48 2.84
N ASP A 258 -15.83 19.75 2.32
CA ASP A 258 -16.98 18.85 2.44
C ASP A 258 -16.89 17.67 1.46
N ARG A 259 -17.59 16.58 1.80
CA ARG A 259 -17.76 15.44 0.88
C ARG A 259 -18.60 15.86 -0.32
N ALA A 260 -18.14 15.50 -1.51
CA ALA A 260 -18.83 15.76 -2.76
C ALA A 260 -19.45 14.50 -3.39
N TYR A 261 -19.00 13.30 -2.97
CA TYR A 261 -19.58 12.05 -3.47
C TYR A 261 -20.98 11.79 -2.91
N GLU A 262 -21.93 11.55 -3.81
CA GLU A 262 -23.29 11.11 -3.48
C GLU A 262 -23.50 9.67 -3.98
N LYS A 263 -24.05 8.80 -3.13
CA LYS A 263 -24.39 7.43 -3.52
C LYS A 263 -25.56 7.49 -4.53
N PRO A 264 -25.44 6.87 -5.72
CA PRO A 264 -26.56 6.79 -6.66
C PRO A 264 -27.77 6.11 -6.00
N PRO A 265 -29.01 6.54 -6.32
CA PRO A 265 -30.19 5.85 -5.85
C PRO A 265 -30.18 4.39 -6.34
N GLU A 266 -30.51 3.45 -5.45
CA GLU A 266 -30.61 2.03 -5.82
C GLU A 266 -31.73 1.89 -6.87
N LYS A 267 -31.37 1.50 -8.11
CA LYS A 267 -32.38 1.11 -9.10
C LYS A 267 -33.11 -0.10 -8.53
N LYS A 268 -34.43 0.01 -8.33
CA LYS A 268 -35.28 -1.16 -8.11
C LYS A 268 -35.23 -2.00 -9.38
N GLU A 269 -34.70 -3.22 -9.29
CA GLU A 269 -34.81 -4.23 -10.34
C GLU A 269 -36.30 -4.44 -10.63
N GLY A 270 -36.76 -4.01 -11.80
CA GLY A 270 -38.18 -4.17 -12.19
C GLY A 270 -38.77 -3.09 -13.10
N HIS A 271 -37.99 -2.12 -13.59
CA HIS A 271 -38.53 -1.09 -14.51
C HIS A 271 -37.77 -0.97 -15.85
N ASP A 272 -36.98 -1.99 -16.20
CA ASP A 272 -36.25 -2.03 -17.48
C ASP A 272 -36.92 -3.00 -18.50
N GLU A 273 -38.08 -3.61 -18.18
CA GLU A 273 -38.81 -4.49 -19.13
C GLU A 273 -39.94 -3.77 -19.92
N GLU A 274 -40.38 -2.57 -19.51
CA GLU A 274 -41.52 -1.88 -20.18
C GLU A 274 -41.10 -0.87 -21.27
N MET A 275 -39.83 -0.49 -21.37
CA MET A 275 -39.38 0.50 -22.37
C MET A 275 -38.92 -0.10 -23.71
N ASP A 276 -38.73 -1.42 -23.81
CA ASP A 276 -38.32 -2.07 -25.07
C ASP A 276 -39.53 -2.52 -25.94
N GLU A 277 -40.77 -2.50 -25.42
CA GLU A 277 -41.97 -2.85 -26.22
C GLU A 277 -42.64 -1.66 -26.93
N GLU A 278 -42.34 -0.40 -26.56
CA GLU A 278 -42.97 0.78 -27.20
C GLU A 278 -42.26 1.28 -28.47
N LEU A 279 -41.07 0.77 -28.81
CA LEU A 279 -40.29 1.25 -29.97
C LEU A 279 -40.47 0.44 -31.26
N ASP A 280 -41.16 -0.71 -31.22
CA ASP A 280 -41.43 -1.54 -32.40
C ASP A 280 -42.84 -1.33 -33.02
N GLY A 281 -43.61 -0.35 -32.52
CA GLY A 281 -45.01 -0.11 -32.91
C GLY A 281 -45.29 0.91 -34.02
N GLU A 282 -44.33 1.74 -34.43
CA GLU A 282 -44.57 2.78 -35.45
C GLU A 282 -43.74 2.56 -36.71
N SER A 283 -44.14 1.55 -37.49
CA SER A 283 -43.88 1.53 -38.93
C SER A 283 -45.11 1.04 -39.68
N SER A 284 -45.87 2.00 -40.22
CA SER A 284 -46.86 1.82 -41.29
C SER A 284 -47.05 3.13 -42.04
#